data_AF-A0A914CEN6-F1
#
_entry.id   AF-A0A914CEN6-F1
#
_cell.length_a   1.000
_cell.length_b   1.000
_cell.length_c   1.000
_cell.angle_alpha   90.00
_cell.angle_beta   90.00
_cell.angle_gamma   90.00
#
_symmetry.space_group_name_H-M   'P 1'
#
loop_
_entity.id
_entity.type
_entity.pdbx_description
1 polymer ?
#
loop_
_entity_poly.entity_id
_entity_poly.type
_entity_poly.pdbx_seq_one_letter_code
_entity_poly.pdbx_strand_id
1 'polypeptide(L)'
;MKEQRQLKPQRTSKQWQTRLQSRERRSGASNKVYTDNPFETLEALQAKIIEEVDKIPLDMIRAAFSDHKRRLEECVRRNGASVEIC
;
A
#
# COMPACT_ATOMS: atom_id res chain seq x y z
N MET A 1 -10.35 30.55 38.87
CA MET A 1 -10.20 29.09 38.69
C MET A 1 -9.70 28.84 37.26
N LYS A 2 -8.48 28.31 37.07
CA LYS A 2 -7.90 28.02 35.76
C LYS A 2 -7.88 26.50 35.57
N GLU A 3 -8.63 25.99 34.61
CA GLU A 3 -8.71 24.58 34.27
C GLU A 3 -7.51 24.20 33.38
N GLN A 4 -6.65 23.31 33.87
CA GLN A 4 -5.52 22.77 33.10
C GLN A 4 -6.03 21.64 32.18
N ARG A 5 -5.99 21.86 30.86
CA ARG A 5 -6.18 20.78 29.88
C ARG A 5 -4.93 19.90 29.87
N GLN A 6 -5.06 18.65 30.32
CA GLN A 6 -4.02 17.64 30.16
C GLN A 6 -3.85 17.27 28.68
N LEU A 7 -2.65 17.47 28.15
CA LEU A 7 -2.22 16.97 26.84
C LEU A 7 -1.94 15.47 26.94
N LYS A 8 -2.64 14.66 26.13
CA LYS A 8 -2.41 13.22 26.03
C LYS A 8 -1.02 12.94 25.43
N PRO A 9 -0.30 11.89 25.88
CA PRO A 9 1.04 11.61 25.41
C PRO A 9 1.06 11.23 23.92
N GLN A 10 1.92 11.90 23.17
CA GLN A 10 2.16 11.70 21.75
C GLN A 10 2.85 10.34 21.54
N ARG A 11 2.12 9.37 20.99
CA ARG A 11 2.63 8.02 20.65
C ARG A 11 3.90 8.16 19.81
N THR A 12 5.00 7.62 20.34
CA THR A 12 6.34 7.83 19.79
C THR A 12 6.59 6.97 18.53
N SER A 13 7.28 7.59 17.58
CA SER A 13 7.68 7.10 16.24
C SER A 13 8.18 5.64 16.18
N LYS A 14 8.78 5.11 17.26
CA LYS A 14 9.31 3.75 17.32
C LYS A 14 8.26 2.65 17.11
N GLN A 15 7.02 2.88 17.58
CA GLN A 15 5.95 1.87 17.47
C GLN A 15 5.42 1.72 16.04
N TRP A 16 5.56 2.77 15.21
CA TRP A 16 5.25 2.73 13.78
C TRP A 16 6.29 1.94 12.99
N GLN A 17 7.57 2.14 13.31
CA GLN A 17 8.70 1.48 12.63
C GLN A 17 8.65 -0.04 12.78
N THR A 18 8.38 -0.53 14.00
CA THR A 18 8.30 -1.99 14.27
C THR A 18 7.14 -2.66 13.52
N ARG A 19 6.03 -1.93 13.32
CA ARG A 19 4.84 -2.46 12.65
C ARG A 19 5.01 -2.55 11.13
N LEU A 20 5.78 -1.64 10.54
CA LEU A 20 6.12 -1.66 9.11
C LEU A 20 7.05 -2.84 8.77
N GLN A 21 8.10 -3.06 9.58
CA GLN A 21 9.03 -4.18 9.39
C GLN A 21 8.36 -5.57 9.53
N SER A 22 7.32 -5.67 10.37
CA SER A 22 6.56 -6.91 10.57
C SER A 22 5.59 -7.23 9.43
N ARG A 23 5.31 -6.25 8.55
CA ARG A 23 4.45 -6.43 7.38
C ARG A 23 5.27 -6.87 6.15
N GLU A 24 6.46 -6.32 5.98
CA GLU A 24 7.36 -6.68 4.87
C GLU A 24 7.79 -8.14 4.90
N ARG A 25 7.98 -8.73 6.09
CA ARG A 25 8.40 -10.14 6.21
C ARG A 25 7.32 -11.18 5.85
N ARG A 26 6.05 -10.80 5.69
CA ARG A 26 4.94 -11.75 5.42
C ARG A 26 4.52 -11.83 3.96
N SER A 27 4.91 -10.86 3.16
CA SER A 27 4.64 -10.80 1.72
C SER A 27 5.96 -11.02 0.98
N GLY A 28 6.31 -12.29 0.76
CA GLY A 28 7.51 -12.72 0.02
C GLY A 28 7.50 -12.38 -1.48
N ALA A 29 6.84 -11.30 -1.88
CA ALA A 29 6.88 -10.76 -3.22
C ALA A 29 7.29 -9.29 -3.10
N SER A 30 8.58 -9.04 -3.35
CA SER A 30 9.09 -7.68 -3.57
C SER A 30 8.60 -7.17 -4.93
N ASN A 31 7.28 -6.93 -5.04
CA ASN A 31 6.66 -6.27 -6.20
C ASN A 31 6.77 -4.74 -6.10
N LYS A 32 7.78 -4.23 -5.39
CA LYS A 32 8.05 -2.80 -5.37
C LYS A 32 8.94 -2.49 -6.58
N VAL A 33 8.35 -1.88 -7.61
CA VAL A 33 9.10 -1.18 -8.67
C VAL A 33 10.01 -0.09 -8.07
N TYR A 34 9.64 0.40 -6.89
CA TYR A 34 10.42 1.33 -6.07
C TYR A 34 11.45 0.55 -5.24
N THR A 35 12.66 0.47 -5.76
CA THR A 35 13.79 -0.22 -5.10
C THR A 35 14.30 0.56 -3.89
N ASP A 36 15.11 -0.10 -3.07
CA ASP A 36 15.88 0.53 -1.98
C ASP A 36 16.86 1.61 -2.47
N ASN A 37 17.10 1.69 -3.79
CA ASN A 37 17.86 2.76 -4.43
C ASN A 37 16.90 3.80 -5.03
N PRO A 38 16.89 5.04 -4.49
CA PRO A 38 16.07 6.11 -5.04
C PRO A 38 16.59 6.53 -6.42
N PHE A 39 15.67 6.92 -7.30
CA PHE A 39 16.01 7.55 -8.56
C PHE A 39 16.59 8.95 -8.29
N GLU A 40 17.66 9.30 -9.00
CA GLU A 40 18.35 10.59 -8.81
C GLU A 40 17.58 11.77 -9.42
N THR A 41 16.69 11.50 -10.38
CA THR A 41 15.87 12.53 -11.06
C THR A 41 14.43 12.07 -11.29
N LEU A 42 13.52 13.03 -11.45
CA LEU A 42 12.10 12.76 -11.77
C LEU A 42 11.95 12.15 -13.17
N GLU A 43 12.79 12.55 -14.12
CA GLU A 43 12.79 12.06 -15.49
C GLU A 43 13.17 10.57 -15.53
N ALA A 44 14.17 10.16 -14.73
CA ALA A 44 14.56 8.76 -14.61
C ALA A 44 13.43 7.89 -14.02
N LEU A 45 12.74 8.43 -13.00
CA LEU A 45 11.56 7.75 -12.42
C LEU A 45 10.43 7.63 -13.45
N GLN A 46 10.13 8.71 -14.18
CA GLN A 46 9.06 8.70 -15.19
C GLN A 46 9.36 7.70 -16.31
N ALA A 47 10.60 7.69 -16.83
CA ALA A 47 11.02 6.74 -17.84
C ALA A 47 10.84 5.30 -17.35
N LYS A 48 11.22 5.02 -16.10
CA LYS A 48 11.07 3.69 -15.52
C LYS A 48 9.61 3.28 -15.34
N ILE A 49 8.73 4.19 -14.92
CA ILE A 49 7.30 3.92 -14.81
C ILE A 49 6.72 3.53 -16.17
N ILE A 50 7.06 4.26 -17.23
CA ILE A 50 6.58 3.96 -18.59
C ILE A 50 7.07 2.57 -19.03
N GLU A 51 8.37 2.29 -18.86
CA GLU A 51 8.97 1.00 -19.19
C GLU A 51 8.30 -0.17 -18.47
N GLU A 52 7.97 -0.02 -17.18
CA GLU A 52 7.33 -1.08 -16.41
C GLU A 52 5.85 -1.23 -16.75
N VAL A 53 5.14 -0.15 -17.08
CA VAL A 53 3.73 -0.22 -17.52
C VAL A 53 3.60 -1.00 -18.82
N ASP A 54 4.52 -0.82 -19.76
CA ASP A 54 4.51 -1.55 -21.05
C ASP A 54 4.74 -3.06 -20.88
N LYS A 55 5.33 -3.49 -19.77
CA LYS A 55 5.56 -4.90 -19.45
C LYS A 55 4.35 -5.60 -18.83
N ILE A 56 3.32 -4.84 -18.42
CA ILE A 56 2.14 -5.39 -17.73
C ILE A 56 1.32 -6.23 -18.72
N PRO A 57 1.16 -7.55 -18.49
CA PRO A 57 0.36 -8.38 -19.37
C PRO A 57 -1.12 -7.96 -19.38
N LEU A 58 -1.73 -7.89 -20.57
CA LEU A 58 -3.13 -7.46 -20.73
C LEU A 58 -4.13 -8.38 -20.03
N ASP A 59 -3.84 -9.67 -19.93
CA ASP A 59 -4.61 -10.65 -19.17
C ASP A 59 -4.60 -10.35 -17.68
N MET A 60 -3.46 -9.92 -17.12
CA MET A 60 -3.39 -9.48 -15.71
C MET A 60 -4.28 -8.26 -15.47
N ILE A 61 -4.27 -7.29 -16.38
CA ILE A 61 -5.16 -6.11 -16.32
C ILE A 61 -6.63 -6.56 -16.36
N ARG A 62 -6.99 -7.43 -17.31
CA ARG A 62 -8.36 -7.95 -17.44
C ARG A 62 -8.81 -8.72 -16.21
N ALA A 63 -7.94 -9.53 -15.60
CA ALA A 63 -8.22 -10.27 -14.37
C ALA A 63 -8.49 -9.31 -13.20
N ALA A 64 -7.67 -8.25 -13.07
CA ALA A 64 -7.90 -7.23 -12.04
C ALA A 64 -9.24 -6.51 -12.23
N PHE A 65 -9.63 -6.21 -13.48
CA PHE A 65 -10.94 -5.64 -13.77
C PHE A 65 -12.07 -6.62 -13.53
N SER A 66 -11.95 -7.90 -13.90
CA SER A 66 -13.04 -8.87 -13.70
C SER A 66 -13.32 -9.17 -12.22
N ASP A 67 -12.32 -8.98 -11.34
CA ASP A 67 -12.46 -9.22 -9.89
C ASP A 67 -13.32 -8.17 -9.15
N HIS A 68 -13.65 -7.03 -9.79
CA HIS A 68 -14.37 -5.93 -9.13
C HIS A 68 -15.69 -6.36 -8.47
N LYS A 69 -16.46 -7.22 -9.13
CA LYS A 69 -17.76 -7.69 -8.63
C LYS A 69 -17.60 -8.48 -7.33
N ARG A 70 -16.65 -9.41 -7.29
CA ARG A 70 -16.34 -10.20 -6.09
C ARG A 70 -15.93 -9.29 -4.93
N ARG A 71 -15.11 -8.27 -5.20
CA ARG A 71 -14.66 -7.30 -4.17
C ARG A 71 -15.81 -6.48 -3.60
N LEU A 72 -16.78 -6.09 -4.42
CA LEU A 72 -17.99 -5.39 -3.96
C LEU A 72 -18.88 -6.29 -3.10
N GLU A 73 -19.11 -7.53 -3.53
CA GLU A 73 -19.88 -8.52 -2.76
C GLU A 73 -19.23 -8.78 -1.39
N GLU A 74 -17.90 -8.87 -1.34
CA GLU A 74 -17.15 -9.00 -0.10
C GLU A 74 -17.25 -7.77 0.80
N CYS A 75 -17.18 -6.57 0.23
CA CYS A 75 -17.36 -5.31 0.95
C CYS A 75 -18.73 -5.27 1.65
N VAL A 76 -19.80 -5.64 0.94
CA VAL A 76 -21.15 -5.73 1.50
C VAL A 76 -21.19 -6.76 2.62
N ARG A 77 -20.68 -7.98 2.39
CA ARG A 77 -20.70 -9.05 3.38
C ARG A 77 -19.96 -8.69 4.67
N ARG A 78 -18.92 -7.87 4.57
CA ARG A 78 -18.11 -7.41 5.70
C ARG A 78 -18.56 -6.07 6.28
N ASN A 79 -19.73 -5.55 5.89
CA ASN A 79 -20.25 -4.26 6.33
C ASN A 79 -19.24 -3.11 6.14
N GLY A 80 -18.54 -3.11 5.00
CA GLY A 80 -17.55 -2.11 4.64
C GLY A 80 -16.17 -2.29 5.29
N ALA A 81 -15.93 -3.37 6.03
CA ALA A 81 -14.58 -3.66 6.54
C ALA A 81 -13.61 -4.02 5.41
N SER A 82 -12.32 -3.72 5.62
CA SER A 82 -11.26 -3.91 4.62
C SER A 82 -11.19 -5.35 4.11
N VAL A 83 -11.04 -5.50 2.80
CA VAL A 83 -10.90 -6.80 2.14
C VAL A 83 -9.44 -7.02 1.74
N GLU A 84 -8.89 -8.21 1.98
CA GLU A 84 -7.59 -8.57 1.43
C GLU A 84 -7.71 -8.80 -0.08
N ILE A 85 -6.83 -8.15 -0.84
CA ILE A 85 -6.72 -8.33 -2.28
C ILE A 85 -5.67 -9.44 -2.46
N CYS A 86 -6.10 -10.58 -3.00
CA CYS A 86 -5.24 -11.71 -3.32
C CYS A 86 -4.53 -11.49 -4.66
#